data_AF-A0A7C5C7L7-F1
#
_entry.id   AF-A0A7C5C7L7-F1
#
_cell.length_a   1.000
_cell.length_b   1.000
_cell.length_c   1.000
_cell.angle_alpha   90.00
_cell.angle_beta   90.00
_cell.angle_gamma   90.00
#
_symmetry.space_group_name_H-M   'P 1'
#
loop_
_entity.id
_entity.type
_entity.pdbx_description
1 polymer ?
#
loop_
_entity_poly.entity_id
_entity_poly.type
_entity_poly.pdbx_seq_one_letter_code
_entity_poly.pdbx_strand_id
1 'polypeptide(L)'
;MQNLKIIIALMSFCLMERSGLQAQGGELNPGGIDVEKSFNAHLKDTEKVKVDPKLPELKGTIKKQYYSVIGKPISVNYLPPKIRPRAFKKDGVQDIYKGYMRLGGGIPNALLGDLSYNLISKDKLNLGFDLSHYSINNSRKTENQRMSDTKALIDGTYYMKEVYAINGQLGYQNKQVYYYGYNDLNSEFDSTYNYSFEPENVKQRFGTFFGKATIFNGERTAMDFNYSAGVDFYIMQDFYAAREKGFKIELAATKWFNETNPLEVKLTTDFTNYKNSEKQTLNNFS
;
A
#
# COMPACT_ATOMS: atom_id res chain seq x y z
N MET A 1 38.92 -28.57 -0.77
CA MET A 1 38.26 -29.90 -0.91
C MET A 1 38.66 -30.84 0.23
N GLN A 2 38.34 -30.50 1.48
CA GLN A 2 38.66 -31.34 2.65
C GLN A 2 37.43 -31.65 3.53
N ASN A 3 36.33 -30.94 3.35
CA ASN A 3 35.11 -31.14 4.15
C ASN A 3 34.16 -32.21 3.59
N LEU A 4 34.52 -32.86 2.47
CA LEU A 4 33.75 -33.97 1.87
C LEU A 4 34.26 -35.36 2.28
N LYS A 5 35.43 -35.45 2.94
CA LYS A 5 36.00 -36.72 3.43
C LYS A 5 35.59 -37.06 4.88
N ILE A 6 34.98 -36.12 5.60
CA ILE A 6 34.59 -36.28 7.01
C ILE A 6 33.18 -36.87 7.15
N ILE A 7 32.34 -36.77 6.11
CA ILE A 7 30.95 -37.25 6.14
C ILE A 7 30.84 -38.75 5.76
N ILE A 8 31.87 -39.33 5.13
CA ILE A 8 31.90 -40.76 4.74
C ILE A 8 32.55 -41.65 5.82
N ALA A 9 33.18 -41.06 6.85
CA ALA A 9 33.73 -41.78 8.00
C ALA A 9 32.74 -42.00 9.16
N LEU A 10 31.52 -41.46 9.07
CA LEU A 10 30.50 -41.49 10.12
C LEU A 10 29.36 -42.50 9.89
N MET A 11 29.47 -43.32 8.84
CA MET A 11 28.43 -44.29 8.45
C MET A 11 28.98 -45.74 8.35
N SER A 12 29.87 -46.13 9.26
CA SER A 12 30.43 -47.50 9.31
C SER A 12 30.74 -48.02 10.72
N PHE A 13 30.06 -47.53 11.76
CA PHE A 13 30.22 -48.04 13.13
C PHE A 13 28.86 -48.29 13.78
N CYS A 14 28.13 -49.26 13.24
CA CYS A 14 26.86 -49.71 13.79
C CYS A 14 26.80 -51.24 13.66
N LEU A 15 27.40 -51.97 14.61
CA LEU A 15 27.20 -53.41 14.82
C LEU A 15 27.73 -53.82 16.21
N MET A 16 26.89 -54.55 16.95
CA MET A 16 27.10 -55.25 18.24
C MET A 16 27.07 -54.33 19.47
N GLU A 17 26.28 -54.60 20.53
CA GLU A 17 26.30 -55.81 21.36
C GLU A 17 24.90 -56.25 21.91
N ARG A 18 24.80 -57.54 22.25
CA ARG A 18 23.73 -58.20 23.02
C ARG A 18 24.27 -58.64 24.39
N SER A 19 23.42 -58.56 25.43
CA SER A 19 23.31 -59.47 26.60
C SER A 19 22.23 -58.85 27.52
N GLY A 20 21.26 -59.52 28.18
CA GLY A 20 20.98 -60.92 28.49
C GLY A 20 20.75 -61.04 30.01
N LEU A 21 19.52 -61.37 30.49
CA LEU A 21 19.23 -62.23 31.67
C LEU A 21 17.73 -62.28 32.06
N GLN A 22 17.27 -63.51 32.37
CA GLN A 22 15.99 -63.88 33.01
C GLN A 22 16.17 -64.04 34.54
N ALA A 23 15.08 -63.95 35.33
CA ALA A 23 14.47 -65.07 36.07
C ALA A 23 13.69 -64.69 37.37
N GLN A 24 12.59 -65.45 37.62
CA GLN A 24 11.90 -65.82 38.88
C GLN A 24 11.26 -64.68 39.73
N GLY A 25 10.03 -64.78 40.28
CA GLY A 25 9.18 -65.90 40.64
C GLY A 25 8.98 -65.93 42.17
N GLY A 26 7.77 -65.69 42.69
CA GLY A 26 7.44 -65.91 44.12
C GLY A 26 6.22 -65.14 44.66
N GLU A 27 5.16 -65.87 45.02
CA GLU A 27 3.96 -65.45 45.76
C GLU A 27 4.10 -65.65 47.30
N LEU A 28 3.07 -65.16 48.04
CA LEU A 28 2.63 -65.42 49.44
C LEU A 28 3.22 -64.44 50.49
N ASN A 29 2.51 -63.92 51.51
CA ASN A 29 1.21 -64.18 52.16
C ASN A 29 0.89 -62.99 53.13
N PRO A 30 -0.37 -62.61 53.42
CA PRO A 30 -0.71 -61.66 54.49
C PRO A 30 -1.07 -62.41 55.79
N GLY A 31 -0.59 -61.94 56.94
CA GLY A 31 -0.91 -62.50 58.26
C GLY A 31 -1.43 -61.45 59.25
N GLY A 32 -2.21 -61.91 60.24
CA GLY A 32 -2.39 -61.22 61.54
C GLY A 32 -3.84 -61.15 62.07
N ILE A 33 -4.08 -61.80 63.23
CA ILE A 33 -5.34 -62.06 63.96
C ILE A 33 -5.43 -61.20 65.25
N ASP A 34 -6.64 -60.88 65.78
CA ASP A 34 -7.13 -61.08 67.20
C ASP A 34 -8.53 -60.44 67.44
N VAL A 35 -9.65 -61.14 67.68
CA VAL A 35 -10.27 -61.79 68.89
C VAL A 35 -10.98 -60.84 69.89
N GLU A 36 -12.31 -61.02 70.05
CA GLU A 36 -13.01 -61.12 71.36
C GLU A 36 -14.46 -61.65 71.20
N LYS A 37 -14.99 -62.32 72.24
CA LYS A 37 -16.15 -63.24 72.23
C LYS A 37 -17.28 -62.73 73.12
N SER A 38 -18.56 -62.78 72.70
CA SER A 38 -19.69 -62.78 73.64
C SER A 38 -20.98 -63.36 73.02
N PHE A 39 -21.45 -64.47 73.61
CA PHE A 39 -22.84 -64.93 73.76
C PHE A 39 -23.85 -64.73 72.62
N ASN A 40 -24.42 -65.82 72.07
CA ASN A 40 -25.82 -65.76 71.65
C ASN A 40 -26.51 -67.13 71.50
N ALA A 41 -27.79 -67.15 71.87
CA ALA A 41 -28.62 -68.30 72.22
C ALA A 41 -29.01 -69.23 71.06
N HIS A 42 -29.25 -70.50 71.37
CA HIS A 42 -29.85 -71.47 70.44
C HIS A 42 -31.39 -71.40 70.48
N LEU A 43 -32.00 -71.21 69.32
CA LEU A 43 -33.45 -71.30 69.10
C LEU A 43 -33.83 -72.74 68.76
N LYS A 44 -34.97 -73.21 69.31
CA LYS A 44 -35.53 -74.55 69.09
C LYS A 44 -35.95 -74.71 67.62
N ASP A 45 -35.55 -75.82 66.99
CA ASP A 45 -35.87 -76.10 65.58
C ASP A 45 -37.39 -76.13 65.33
N THR A 46 -37.81 -75.42 64.28
CA THR A 46 -39.22 -75.29 63.86
C THR A 46 -39.37 -75.89 62.45
N GLU A 47 -40.20 -76.92 62.32
CA GLU A 47 -40.54 -77.48 61.01
C GLU A 47 -41.47 -76.53 60.24
N LYS A 48 -41.02 -76.07 59.08
CA LYS A 48 -41.78 -75.19 58.19
C LYS A 48 -42.61 -76.02 57.22
N VAL A 49 -43.93 -75.89 57.28
CA VAL A 49 -44.89 -76.48 56.34
C VAL A 49 -44.63 -75.92 54.93
N LYS A 50 -44.27 -76.79 53.98
CA LYS A 50 -44.14 -76.42 52.57
C LYS A 50 -45.52 -76.42 51.92
N VAL A 51 -45.94 -75.26 51.42
CA VAL A 51 -47.13 -75.12 50.58
C VAL A 51 -46.65 -74.72 49.20
N ASP A 52 -46.81 -75.59 48.21
CA ASP A 52 -46.40 -75.29 46.83
C ASP A 52 -47.54 -74.51 46.13
N PRO A 53 -47.30 -73.26 45.68
CA PRO A 53 -48.32 -72.47 45.02
C PRO A 53 -48.59 -72.99 43.60
N LYS A 54 -49.86 -73.22 43.25
CA LYS A 54 -50.28 -73.44 41.87
C LYS A 54 -50.78 -72.13 41.26
N LEU A 55 -50.30 -71.83 40.06
CA LEU A 55 -50.70 -70.65 39.29
C LEU A 55 -52.17 -70.78 38.84
N PRO A 56 -53.00 -69.74 38.98
CA PRO A 56 -54.36 -69.73 38.46
C PRO A 56 -54.36 -69.64 36.93
N GLU A 57 -55.41 -70.18 36.30
CA GLU A 57 -55.52 -70.27 34.84
C GLU A 57 -55.61 -68.89 34.17
N LEU A 58 -54.87 -68.75 33.07
CA LEU A 58 -54.74 -67.52 32.30
C LEU A 58 -56.02 -67.25 31.48
N LYS A 59 -56.87 -66.32 31.94
CA LYS A 59 -58.02 -65.84 31.14
C LYS A 59 -57.55 -64.77 30.16
N GLY A 60 -57.31 -65.17 28.91
CA GLY A 60 -56.99 -64.25 27.82
C GLY A 60 -58.23 -63.57 27.25
N THR A 61 -58.30 -62.23 27.33
CA THR A 61 -59.19 -61.45 26.46
C THR A 61 -58.31 -60.52 25.63
N ILE A 62 -58.01 -60.93 24.40
CA ILE A 62 -57.19 -60.14 23.48
C ILE A 62 -58.08 -59.04 22.89
N LYS A 63 -57.89 -57.79 23.31
CA LYS A 63 -58.54 -56.62 22.71
C LYS A 63 -57.63 -56.04 21.63
N LYS A 64 -58.13 -55.94 20.39
CA LYS A 64 -57.42 -55.24 19.32
C LYS A 64 -57.49 -53.73 19.57
N GLN A 65 -56.33 -53.10 19.68
CA GLN A 65 -56.21 -51.65 19.82
C GLN A 65 -55.79 -51.05 18.48
N TYR A 66 -56.52 -50.02 18.04
CA TYR A 66 -56.19 -49.24 16.86
C TYR A 66 -55.51 -47.94 17.31
N TYR A 67 -54.30 -47.70 16.82
CA TYR A 67 -53.56 -46.46 17.07
C TYR A 67 -53.55 -45.63 15.80
N SER A 68 -54.00 -44.37 15.91
CA SER A 68 -53.86 -43.39 14.83
C SER A 68 -52.71 -42.46 15.17
N VAL A 69 -51.61 -42.56 14.41
CA VAL A 69 -50.44 -41.73 14.59
C VAL A 69 -50.56 -40.52 13.67
N ILE A 70 -50.95 -39.38 14.23
CA ILE A 70 -51.00 -38.11 13.49
C ILE A 70 -49.58 -37.56 13.44
N GLY A 71 -48.93 -37.63 12.28
CA GLY A 71 -47.59 -37.09 12.05
C GLY A 71 -47.58 -35.58 12.22
N LYS A 72 -46.80 -35.07 13.18
CA LYS A 72 -46.59 -33.63 13.36
C LYS A 72 -45.46 -33.18 12.43
N PRO A 73 -45.70 -32.26 11.48
CA PRO A 73 -44.64 -31.72 10.66
C PRO A 73 -43.73 -30.84 11.53
N ILE A 74 -42.45 -31.18 11.58
CA ILE A 74 -41.43 -30.39 12.27
C ILE A 74 -40.93 -29.35 11.27
N SER A 75 -41.14 -28.06 11.58
CA SER A 75 -40.61 -26.97 10.77
C SER A 75 -39.11 -26.84 11.03
N VAL A 76 -38.30 -27.33 10.09
CA VAL A 76 -36.84 -27.20 10.14
C VAL A 76 -36.47 -25.82 9.60
N ASN A 77 -35.97 -24.95 10.46
CA ASN A 77 -35.57 -23.60 10.09
C ASN A 77 -34.09 -23.62 9.69
N TYR A 78 -33.80 -23.47 8.41
CA TYR A 78 -32.42 -23.43 7.90
C TYR A 78 -31.84 -22.03 8.13
N LEU A 79 -30.87 -21.93 9.04
CA LEU A 79 -30.13 -20.69 9.23
C LEU A 79 -29.26 -20.41 7.99
N PRO A 80 -29.18 -19.14 7.53
CA PRO A 80 -28.33 -18.78 6.40
C PRO A 80 -26.88 -19.22 6.62
N PRO A 81 -26.21 -19.81 5.61
CA PRO A 81 -24.83 -20.23 5.75
C PRO A 81 -23.92 -19.03 5.99
N LYS A 82 -23.14 -19.08 7.07
CA LYS A 82 -22.19 -18.03 7.43
C LYS A 82 -20.94 -18.13 6.53
N ILE A 83 -20.88 -17.30 5.49
CA ILE A 83 -19.71 -17.20 4.61
C ILE A 83 -18.60 -16.46 5.37
N ARG A 84 -17.41 -17.06 5.47
CA ARG A 84 -16.22 -16.39 6.02
C ARG A 84 -15.48 -15.69 4.87
N PRO A 85 -15.10 -14.40 4.99
CA PRO A 85 -14.28 -13.76 3.97
C PRO A 85 -12.92 -14.45 3.92
N ARG A 86 -12.49 -14.88 2.73
CA ARG A 86 -11.09 -15.27 2.52
C ARG A 86 -10.25 -14.01 2.52
N ALA A 87 -9.27 -13.94 3.41
CA ALA A 87 -8.28 -12.87 3.37
C ALA A 87 -7.48 -12.97 2.05
N PHE A 88 -7.48 -11.89 1.28
CA PHE A 88 -6.52 -11.72 0.19
C PHE A 88 -5.12 -11.61 0.78
N LYS A 89 -4.14 -12.31 0.20
CA LYS A 89 -2.74 -12.05 0.53
C LYS A 89 -2.44 -10.63 0.08
N LYS A 90 -1.96 -9.79 1.00
CA LYS A 90 -1.35 -8.52 0.61
C LYS A 90 -0.13 -8.85 -0.23
N ASP A 91 -0.03 -8.26 -1.41
CA ASP A 91 1.18 -8.33 -2.20
C ASP A 91 2.35 -7.84 -1.33
N GLY A 92 3.52 -8.46 -1.51
CA GLY A 92 4.74 -8.02 -0.83
C GLY A 92 4.98 -6.55 -1.09
N VAL A 93 5.50 -5.83 -0.08
CA VAL A 93 5.94 -4.44 -0.27
C VAL A 93 6.93 -4.43 -1.42
N GLN A 94 6.60 -3.72 -2.51
CA GLN A 94 7.50 -3.62 -3.65
C GLN A 94 8.77 -2.89 -3.23
N ASP A 95 9.92 -3.36 -3.71
CA ASP A 95 11.19 -2.71 -3.45
C ASP A 95 11.19 -1.29 -4.03
N ILE A 96 11.36 -0.29 -3.17
CA ILE A 96 11.41 1.12 -3.57
C ILE A 96 12.80 1.41 -4.12
N TYR A 97 12.89 1.56 -5.45
CA TYR A 97 14.13 1.96 -6.10
C TYR A 97 14.40 3.45 -5.89
N LYS A 98 15.66 3.76 -5.59
CA LYS A 98 16.12 5.13 -5.32
C LYS A 98 16.23 6.02 -6.56
N GLY A 99 16.07 5.48 -7.76
CA GLY A 99 16.15 6.26 -8.97
C GLY A 99 15.37 5.62 -10.10
N TYR A 100 14.99 6.45 -11.06
CA TYR A 100 14.37 6.01 -12.29
C TYR A 100 15.02 6.72 -13.48
N MET A 101 15.03 6.03 -14.61
CA MET A 101 15.42 6.60 -15.89
C MET A 101 14.37 6.18 -16.93
N ARG A 102 13.86 7.16 -17.69
CA ARG A 102 12.88 6.96 -18.75
C ARG A 102 13.43 7.56 -20.03
N LEU A 103 13.48 6.77 -21.11
CA LEU A 103 13.84 7.24 -22.45
C LEU A 103 12.68 6.91 -23.40
N GLY A 104 12.32 7.85 -24.25
CA GLY A 104 11.22 7.69 -25.20
C GLY A 104 11.53 8.38 -26.53
N GLY A 105 11.02 7.81 -27.61
CA GLY A 105 11.13 8.38 -28.94
C GLY A 105 9.79 8.24 -29.68
N GLY A 106 9.43 9.22 -30.50
CA GLY A 106 8.15 9.23 -31.19
C GLY A 106 8.16 10.01 -32.50
N ILE A 107 7.02 10.00 -33.19
CA ILE A 107 6.80 10.76 -34.42
C ILE A 107 5.93 11.97 -34.07
N PRO A 108 6.25 13.18 -34.57
CA PRO A 108 7.38 13.51 -35.44
C PRO A 108 8.68 13.82 -34.67
N ASN A 109 9.74 13.04 -34.92
CA ASN A 109 11.09 13.15 -34.34
C ASN A 109 11.11 13.71 -32.90
N ALA A 110 10.34 13.05 -32.03
CA ALA A 110 10.25 13.38 -30.63
C ALA A 110 11.28 12.57 -29.84
N LEU A 111 11.98 13.21 -28.92
CA LEU A 111 12.93 12.59 -28.00
C LEU A 111 12.57 13.02 -26.57
N LEU A 112 12.41 12.03 -25.69
CA LEU A 112 12.13 12.21 -24.27
C LEU A 112 13.23 11.50 -23.48
N GLY A 113 13.77 12.18 -22.48
CA GLY A 113 14.68 11.60 -21.51
C GLY A 113 14.43 12.18 -20.12
N ASP A 114 14.15 11.32 -19.16
CA ASP A 114 13.98 11.68 -17.76
C ASP A 114 14.90 10.84 -16.88
N LEU A 115 15.50 11.48 -15.90
CA LEU A 115 16.39 10.89 -14.92
C LEU A 115 16.00 11.46 -13.57
N SER A 116 15.78 10.60 -12.58
CA SER A 116 15.54 11.00 -11.20
C SER A 116 16.33 10.12 -10.26
N TYR A 117 16.85 10.72 -9.19
CA TYR A 117 17.56 10.03 -8.15
C TYR A 117 17.27 10.65 -6.80
N ASN A 118 16.91 9.81 -5.83
CA ASN A 118 16.50 10.17 -4.48
C ASN A 118 17.44 9.53 -3.46
N LEU A 119 18.04 10.38 -2.63
CA LEU A 119 18.88 10.03 -1.50
C LEU A 119 18.05 10.11 -0.22
N ILE A 120 17.55 8.96 0.22
CA ILE A 120 16.82 8.83 1.47
C ILE A 120 17.81 8.49 2.59
N SER A 121 18.04 9.45 3.50
CA SER A 121 18.80 9.23 4.73
C SER A 121 17.86 8.75 5.84
N LYS A 122 18.34 7.78 6.64
CA LYS A 122 17.58 6.80 7.42
C LYS A 122 16.18 7.20 7.90
N ASP A 123 15.92 8.42 8.40
CA ASP A 123 14.54 8.83 8.78
C ASP A 123 14.24 10.35 8.73
N LYS A 124 15.17 11.21 8.28
CA LYS A 124 15.04 12.67 8.53
C LYS A 124 15.24 13.56 7.32
N LEU A 125 15.90 13.07 6.28
CA LEU A 125 16.24 13.88 5.13
C LEU A 125 16.06 13.05 3.88
N ASN A 126 15.24 13.55 2.97
CA ASN A 126 15.17 13.09 1.59
C ASN A 126 15.74 14.20 0.70
N LEU A 127 16.65 13.86 -0.20
CA LEU A 127 17.15 14.76 -1.23
C LEU A 127 16.89 14.15 -2.60
N GLY A 128 16.20 14.87 -3.47
CA GLY A 128 15.91 14.46 -4.84
C GLY A 128 16.69 15.31 -5.85
N PHE A 129 17.08 14.66 -6.95
CA PHE A 129 17.60 15.29 -8.15
C PHE A 129 16.82 14.77 -9.35
N ASP A 130 16.26 15.67 -10.14
CA ASP A 130 15.55 15.35 -11.38
C ASP A 130 16.13 16.13 -12.55
N LEU A 131 16.28 15.44 -13.67
CA LEU A 131 16.64 16.01 -14.95
C LEU A 131 15.69 15.45 -16.01
N SER A 132 14.97 16.32 -16.69
CA SER A 132 14.07 15.96 -17.78
C SER A 132 14.40 16.78 -19.02
N HIS A 133 14.43 16.13 -20.16
CA HIS A 133 14.61 16.74 -21.47
C HIS A 133 13.59 16.17 -22.44
N TYR A 134 12.85 17.05 -23.09
CA TYR A 134 11.90 16.70 -24.12
C TYR A 134 12.13 17.58 -25.35
N SER A 135 12.13 17.00 -26.53
CA SER A 135 12.20 17.75 -27.78
C SER A 135 11.33 17.11 -28.86
N ILE A 136 10.85 17.94 -29.78
CA ILE A 136 10.07 17.56 -30.95
C ILE A 136 10.60 18.35 -32.14
N ASN A 137 10.76 17.70 -33.29
CA ASN A 137 11.08 18.37 -34.53
C ASN A 137 10.25 17.84 -35.69
N ASN A 138 9.30 18.63 -36.14
CA ASN A 138 8.46 18.34 -37.31
C ASN A 138 8.70 19.28 -38.49
N SER A 139 9.91 19.84 -38.62
CA SER A 139 10.23 20.76 -39.73
C SER A 139 10.13 20.15 -41.12
N ARG A 140 9.96 18.83 -41.24
CA ARG A 140 9.73 18.16 -42.53
C ARG A 140 8.32 18.40 -43.08
N LYS A 141 7.31 18.58 -42.21
CA LYS A 141 5.92 18.81 -42.61
C LYS A 141 5.52 20.27 -42.53
N THR A 142 5.97 20.97 -41.48
CA THR A 142 5.64 22.37 -41.24
C THR A 142 6.91 23.10 -40.85
N GLU A 143 7.27 24.15 -41.58
CA GLU A 143 8.49 24.92 -41.34
C GLU A 143 8.55 25.37 -39.86
N ASN A 144 9.74 25.23 -39.26
CA ASN A 144 10.01 25.64 -37.88
C ASN A 144 9.07 25.07 -36.80
N GLN A 145 8.31 23.99 -37.07
CA GLN A 145 7.57 23.28 -36.03
C GLN A 145 8.53 22.47 -35.14
N ARG A 146 9.13 23.14 -34.15
CA ARG A 146 10.10 22.58 -33.22
C ARG A 146 9.84 23.06 -31.79
N MET A 147 10.14 22.20 -30.84
CA MET A 147 10.10 22.53 -29.42
C MET A 147 11.22 21.78 -28.70
N SER A 148 11.77 22.40 -27.67
CA SER A 148 12.60 21.73 -26.67
C SER A 148 12.29 22.28 -25.28
N ASP A 149 12.19 21.39 -24.30
CA ASP A 149 12.02 21.73 -22.90
C ASP A 149 13.04 20.95 -22.09
N THR A 150 13.87 21.65 -21.34
CA THR A 150 14.86 21.05 -20.45
C THR A 150 14.65 21.60 -19.06
N LYS A 151 14.47 20.70 -18.09
CA LYS A 151 14.26 21.06 -16.69
C LYS A 151 15.21 20.27 -15.81
N ALA A 152 15.84 20.99 -14.89
CA ALA A 152 16.62 20.44 -13.80
C ALA A 152 16.00 20.89 -12.47
N LEU A 153 15.85 19.97 -11.53
CA LEU A 153 15.27 20.19 -10.22
C LEU A 153 16.14 19.53 -9.16
N ILE A 154 16.34 20.25 -8.06
CA ILE A 154 16.85 19.70 -6.81
C ILE A 154 15.78 19.97 -5.77
N ASP A 155 15.38 18.94 -5.04
CA ASP A 155 14.47 19.08 -3.92
C ASP A 155 15.03 18.42 -2.66
N GLY A 156 14.57 18.90 -1.52
CA GLY A 156 14.97 18.40 -0.22
C GLY A 156 13.82 18.49 0.76
N THR A 157 13.51 17.39 1.42
CA THR A 157 12.51 17.33 2.49
C THR A 157 13.18 16.93 3.78
N TYR A 158 13.09 17.80 4.79
CA TYR A 158 13.54 17.53 6.13
C TYR A 158 12.35 17.25 7.04
N TYR A 159 12.30 16.04 7.60
CA TYR A 159 11.29 15.59 8.54
C TYR A 159 11.76 15.88 9.97
N MET A 160 11.09 16.82 10.64
CA MET A 160 11.24 17.06 12.07
C MET A 160 10.34 16.06 12.80
N LYS A 161 10.85 15.47 13.90
CA LYS A 161 10.21 14.38 14.65
C LYS A 161 8.68 14.53 14.72
N GLU A 162 8.00 13.64 14.00
CA GLU A 162 6.57 13.25 14.06
C GLU A 162 5.50 14.33 13.82
N VAL A 163 5.84 15.62 13.71
CA VAL A 163 4.79 16.65 13.56
C VAL A 163 4.96 17.52 12.33
N TYR A 164 6.18 17.96 11.97
CA TYR A 164 6.38 18.93 10.89
C TYR A 164 7.47 18.52 9.91
N ALA A 165 7.25 18.84 8.64
CA ALA A 165 8.22 18.66 7.58
C ALA A 165 8.40 19.97 6.82
N ILE A 166 9.65 20.22 6.43
CA ILE A 166 10.02 21.37 5.60
C ILE A 166 10.52 20.82 4.28
N ASN A 167 9.90 21.23 3.19
CA ASN A 167 10.31 20.95 1.82
C ASN A 167 10.88 22.22 1.19
N GLY A 168 12.01 22.08 0.52
CA GLY A 168 12.63 23.10 -0.32
C GLY A 168 12.89 22.54 -1.71
N GLN A 169 12.63 23.34 -2.74
CA GLN A 169 12.88 22.97 -4.13
C GLN A 169 13.54 24.15 -4.84
N LEU A 170 14.51 23.86 -5.69
CA LEU A 170 15.16 24.83 -6.57
C LEU A 170 15.32 24.20 -7.95
N GLY A 171 14.91 24.93 -8.97
CA GLY A 171 14.97 24.41 -10.33
C GLY A 171 15.22 25.47 -11.38
N TYR A 172 15.67 24.98 -12.52
CA TYR A 172 15.86 25.75 -13.73
C TYR A 172 15.19 25.04 -14.90
N GLN A 173 14.42 25.79 -15.66
CA GLN A 173 13.77 25.33 -16.88
C GLN A 173 14.17 26.21 -18.05
N ASN A 174 14.49 25.58 -19.17
CA ASN A 174 14.81 26.22 -20.43
C ASN A 174 13.87 25.68 -21.50
N LYS A 175 12.90 26.50 -21.88
CA LYS A 175 11.89 26.18 -22.88
C LYS A 175 12.20 26.94 -24.16
N GLN A 176 12.32 26.22 -25.25
CA GLN A 176 12.54 26.73 -26.60
C GLN A 176 11.37 26.36 -27.46
N VAL A 177 10.72 27.37 -28.04
CA VAL A 177 9.61 27.21 -28.96
C VAL A 177 9.91 28.02 -30.21
N TYR A 178 9.39 27.56 -31.33
CA TYR A 178 9.53 28.23 -32.61
C TYR A 178 8.14 28.54 -33.12
N TYR A 179 7.90 29.76 -33.57
CA TYR A 179 6.65 30.08 -34.26
C TYR A 179 6.60 29.31 -35.59
N TYR A 180 5.43 28.77 -35.92
CA TYR A 180 5.20 27.94 -37.10
C TYR A 180 3.80 28.20 -37.66
N GLY A 181 3.53 27.74 -38.89
CA GLY A 181 2.22 27.90 -39.55
C GLY A 181 2.10 29.17 -40.42
N TYR A 182 3.15 29.97 -40.55
CA TYR A 182 3.17 31.13 -41.45
C TYR A 182 3.27 30.73 -42.93
N ASN A 183 3.79 29.54 -43.25
CA ASN A 183 3.86 29.03 -44.63
C ASN A 183 2.48 28.75 -45.24
N ASP A 184 1.47 28.45 -44.42
CA ASP A 184 0.12 28.20 -44.91
C ASP A 184 -0.43 29.47 -45.60
N LEU A 185 0.01 30.66 -45.17
CA LEU A 185 -0.32 31.95 -45.79
C LEU A 185 0.24 32.11 -47.21
N ASN A 186 1.33 31.42 -47.55
CA ASN A 186 1.89 31.44 -48.91
C ASN A 186 0.96 30.76 -49.92
N SER A 187 0.08 29.86 -49.46
CA SER A 187 -0.88 29.18 -50.32
C SER A 187 -2.19 29.96 -50.49
N GLU A 188 -2.50 30.86 -49.55
CA GLU A 188 -3.73 31.68 -49.55
C GLU A 188 -3.55 33.02 -50.26
N PHE A 189 -2.36 33.62 -50.20
CA PHE A 189 -2.03 34.87 -50.87
C PHE A 189 -1.13 34.57 -52.06
N ASP A 190 -1.69 34.71 -53.26
CA ASP A 190 -1.05 34.50 -54.56
C ASP A 190 0.48 34.76 -54.53
N SER A 191 1.24 33.70 -54.83
CA SER A 191 2.69 33.37 -54.91
C SER A 191 3.78 34.46 -54.91
N THR A 192 3.44 35.73 -54.85
CA THR A 192 4.30 36.91 -54.90
C THR A 192 5.11 37.10 -53.60
N TYR A 193 4.59 36.59 -52.47
CA TYR A 193 5.27 36.63 -51.18
C TYR A 193 5.61 35.22 -50.70
N ASN A 194 6.90 34.91 -50.64
CA ASN A 194 7.40 33.67 -50.04
C ASN A 194 7.75 33.94 -48.57
N TYR A 195 6.77 33.81 -47.67
CA TYR A 195 7.00 33.88 -46.23
C TYR A 195 7.72 32.62 -45.77
N SER A 196 9.04 32.69 -45.73
CA SER A 196 9.94 31.70 -45.13
C SER A 196 10.92 32.44 -44.23
N PHE A 197 11.13 31.93 -43.02
CA PHE A 197 11.96 32.58 -42.02
C PHE A 197 13.03 31.62 -41.51
N GLU A 198 14.26 32.12 -41.38
CA GLU A 198 15.30 31.34 -40.71
C GLU A 198 14.85 30.99 -39.28
N PRO A 199 15.16 29.78 -38.79
CA PRO A 199 14.73 29.32 -37.47
C PRO A 199 15.09 30.29 -36.34
N GLU A 200 16.19 31.03 -36.49
CA GLU A 200 16.66 32.00 -35.50
C GLU A 200 15.72 33.19 -35.32
N ASN A 201 15.03 33.62 -36.39
CA ASN A 201 14.13 34.77 -36.38
C ASN A 201 12.76 34.46 -35.75
N VAL A 202 12.37 33.19 -35.73
CA VAL A 202 11.09 32.73 -35.14
C VAL A 202 11.29 31.98 -33.82
N LYS A 203 12.52 31.92 -33.32
CA LYS A 203 12.86 31.28 -32.06
C LYS A 203 12.48 32.15 -30.88
N GLN A 204 11.83 31.55 -29.89
CA GLN A 204 11.68 32.09 -28.54
C GLN A 204 12.32 31.16 -27.53
N ARG A 205 12.98 31.74 -26.54
CA ARG A 205 13.67 31.00 -25.50
C ARG A 205 13.38 31.61 -24.15
N PHE A 206 12.72 30.83 -23.31
CA PHE A 206 12.37 31.18 -21.95
C PHE A 206 13.28 30.43 -20.99
N GLY A 207 14.07 31.19 -20.22
CA GLY A 207 14.83 30.67 -19.09
C GLY A 207 14.11 31.03 -17.80
N THR A 208 13.64 30.03 -17.06
CA THR A 208 12.92 30.21 -15.80
C THR A 208 13.71 29.59 -14.66
N PHE A 209 14.11 30.43 -13.71
CA PHE A 209 14.60 29.96 -12.41
C PHE A 209 13.44 30.02 -11.42
N PHE A 210 13.24 28.96 -10.66
CA PHE A 210 12.17 28.91 -9.67
C PHE A 210 12.64 28.26 -8.37
N GLY A 211 12.00 28.66 -7.28
CA GLY A 211 12.19 28.04 -5.99
C GLY A 211 10.89 27.96 -5.22
N LYS A 212 10.79 26.93 -4.40
CA LYS A 212 9.63 26.64 -3.58
C LYS A 212 10.09 26.27 -2.18
N ALA A 213 9.42 26.81 -1.17
CA ALA A 213 9.58 26.37 0.20
C ALA A 213 8.19 26.07 0.76
N THR A 214 8.03 24.96 1.44
CA THR A 214 6.75 24.55 2.02
C THR A 214 6.98 23.92 3.38
N ILE A 215 6.27 24.41 4.39
CA ILE A 215 6.16 23.77 5.68
C ILE A 215 4.79 23.09 5.77
N PHE A 216 4.75 21.85 6.24
CA PHE A 216 3.52 21.09 6.38
C PHE A 216 3.63 20.12 7.54
N ASN A 217 2.51 19.64 8.06
CA ASN A 217 2.53 18.59 9.08
C ASN A 217 2.58 17.19 8.42
N GLY A 218 3.50 16.34 8.91
CA GLY A 218 3.74 15.00 8.35
C GLY A 218 2.73 13.94 8.81
N GLU A 219 2.17 14.12 10.01
CA GLU A 219 1.16 13.23 10.59
C GLU A 219 -0.07 14.02 11.05
N ARG A 220 -1.22 13.36 11.12
CA ARG A 220 -2.45 13.95 11.65
C ARG A 220 -2.20 14.39 13.09
N THR A 221 -2.45 15.67 13.38
CA THR A 221 -2.39 16.15 14.76
C THR A 221 -3.46 15.48 15.61
N ALA A 222 -3.34 15.53 16.94
CA ALA A 222 -4.32 14.94 17.87
C ALA A 222 -5.77 15.46 17.72
N MET A 223 -5.98 16.52 16.92
CA MET A 223 -7.29 17.08 16.58
C MET A 223 -7.74 16.72 15.15
N ASP A 224 -7.10 15.75 14.51
CA ASP A 224 -7.37 15.37 13.11
C ASP A 224 -7.26 16.55 12.13
N PHE A 225 -6.30 17.43 12.39
CA PHE A 225 -6.07 18.66 11.65
C PHE A 225 -4.70 18.63 10.95
N ASN A 226 -4.71 18.99 9.67
CA ASN A 226 -3.51 19.18 8.85
C ASN A 226 -3.44 20.63 8.38
N TYR A 227 -2.22 21.14 8.21
CA TYR A 227 -1.96 22.44 7.66
C TYR A 227 -0.68 22.46 6.83
N SER A 228 -0.67 23.35 5.85
CA SER A 228 0.52 23.65 5.07
C SER A 228 0.60 25.15 4.79
N ALA A 229 1.83 25.64 4.70
CA ALA A 229 2.14 26.99 4.26
C ALA A 229 3.31 26.92 3.29
N GLY A 230 3.12 27.46 2.10
CA GLY A 230 4.09 27.43 1.01
C GLY A 230 4.30 28.81 0.41
N VAL A 231 5.54 29.04 -0.04
CA VAL A 231 5.91 30.17 -0.87
C VAL A 231 6.60 29.64 -2.12
N ASP A 232 6.14 30.12 -3.28
CA ASP A 232 6.72 29.80 -4.58
C ASP A 232 7.21 31.12 -5.19
N PHE A 233 8.42 31.14 -5.73
CA PHE A 233 8.93 32.28 -6.49
C PHE A 233 9.50 31.80 -7.82
N TYR A 234 9.33 32.61 -8.86
CA TYR A 234 10.01 32.36 -10.13
C TYR A 234 10.44 33.66 -10.79
N ILE A 235 11.50 33.56 -11.58
CA ILE A 235 12.00 34.62 -12.45
C ILE A 235 12.19 33.99 -13.83
N MET A 236 11.42 34.48 -14.80
CA MET A 236 11.53 34.10 -16.20
C MET A 236 12.17 35.23 -16.99
N GLN A 237 13.08 34.87 -17.89
CA GLN A 237 13.68 35.76 -18.87
C GLN A 237 13.48 35.20 -20.27
N ASP A 238 13.03 36.05 -21.18
CA ASP A 238 12.99 35.77 -22.62
C ASP A 238 14.20 36.38 -23.33
N PHE A 239 14.52 35.86 -24.51
CA PHE A 239 15.58 36.33 -25.40
C PHE A 239 15.34 37.76 -25.91
N TYR A 240 14.07 38.18 -26.05
CA TYR A 240 13.67 39.53 -26.48
C TYR A 240 13.62 40.57 -25.33
N ALA A 241 14.38 40.33 -24.26
CA ALA A 241 14.51 41.19 -23.06
C ALA A 241 13.27 41.31 -22.15
N ALA A 242 12.19 40.58 -22.43
CA ALA A 242 11.06 40.45 -21.51
C ALA A 242 11.48 39.71 -20.23
N ARG A 243 11.01 40.21 -19.08
CA ARG A 243 11.25 39.59 -17.77
C ARG A 243 9.94 39.48 -17.02
N GLU A 244 9.72 38.32 -16.43
CA GLU A 244 8.59 38.06 -15.57
C GLU A 244 9.08 37.58 -14.22
N LYS A 245 8.43 38.05 -13.16
CA LYS A 245 8.66 37.58 -11.80
C LYS A 245 7.31 37.24 -11.19
N GLY A 246 7.18 36.04 -10.65
CA GLY A 246 6.02 35.66 -9.87
C GLY A 246 6.40 35.32 -8.45
N PHE A 247 5.49 35.64 -7.55
CA PHE A 247 5.55 35.29 -6.15
C PHE A 247 4.16 34.82 -5.71
N LYS A 248 4.09 33.59 -5.22
CA LYS A 248 2.85 32.95 -4.83
C LYS A 248 2.95 32.49 -3.38
N ILE A 249 1.91 32.75 -2.61
CA ILE A 249 1.71 32.24 -1.26
C ILE A 249 0.54 31.25 -1.30
N GLU A 250 0.73 30.10 -0.67
CA GLU A 250 -0.28 29.05 -0.55
C GLU A 250 -0.44 28.66 0.92
N LEU A 251 -1.65 28.76 1.45
CA LEU A 251 -2.02 28.30 2.79
C LEU A 251 -3.12 27.26 2.64
N ALA A 252 -2.97 26.11 3.27
CA ALA A 252 -4.01 25.09 3.29
C ALA A 252 -4.23 24.56 4.71
N ALA A 253 -5.48 24.23 5.01
CA ALA A 253 -5.90 23.63 6.26
C ALA A 253 -6.94 22.54 5.95
N THR A 254 -6.72 21.33 6.46
CA THR A 254 -7.64 20.21 6.29
C THR A 254 -8.07 19.71 7.65
N LYS A 255 -9.37 19.62 7.89
CA LYS A 255 -9.96 19.01 9.08
C LYS A 255 -10.66 17.72 8.69
N TRP A 256 -10.36 16.62 9.36
CA TRP A 256 -11.04 15.35 9.15
C TRP A 256 -12.19 15.19 10.16
N PHE A 257 -13.35 14.75 9.67
CA PHE A 257 -14.51 14.41 10.47
C PHE A 257 -14.75 12.90 10.39
N ASN A 258 -14.90 12.26 11.55
CA ASN A 258 -15.10 10.81 11.68
C ASN A 258 -14.05 10.00 10.90
N GLU A 259 -12.80 10.48 10.86
CA GLU A 259 -11.64 9.91 10.15
C GLU A 259 -11.76 9.74 8.62
N THR A 260 -12.95 9.94 8.06
CA THR A 260 -13.36 9.56 6.70
C THR A 260 -13.75 10.74 5.83
N ASN A 261 -14.21 11.85 6.41
CA ASN A 261 -14.69 13.01 5.67
C ASN A 261 -13.74 14.21 5.86
N PRO A 262 -12.87 14.54 4.89
CA PRO A 262 -12.04 15.72 4.96
C PRO A 262 -12.81 16.97 4.51
N LEU A 263 -12.65 18.07 5.24
CA LEU A 263 -12.94 19.42 4.77
C LEU A 263 -11.61 20.15 4.61
N GLU A 264 -11.31 20.59 3.40
CA GLU A 264 -10.11 21.35 3.08
C GLU A 264 -10.49 22.80 2.73
N VAL A 265 -9.75 23.73 3.32
CA VAL A 265 -9.76 25.15 2.97
C VAL A 265 -8.37 25.49 2.47
N LYS A 266 -8.30 25.98 1.24
CA LYS A 266 -7.06 26.42 0.60
C LYS A 266 -7.21 27.88 0.19
N LEU A 267 -6.22 28.69 0.55
CA LEU A 267 -6.07 30.08 0.15
C LEU A 267 -4.81 30.21 -0.68
N THR A 268 -4.95 30.70 -1.91
CA THR A 268 -3.82 30.94 -2.81
C THR A 268 -3.82 32.39 -3.26
N THR A 269 -2.64 33.00 -3.17
CA THR A 269 -2.39 34.39 -3.58
C THR A 269 -1.21 34.41 -4.52
N ASP A 270 -1.39 34.94 -5.72
CA ASP A 270 -0.36 35.00 -6.77
C ASP A 270 -0.16 36.46 -7.21
N PHE A 271 1.08 36.90 -7.10
CA PHE A 271 1.56 38.21 -7.51
C PHE A 271 2.55 38.04 -8.65
N THR A 272 2.12 38.38 -9.87
CA THR A 272 2.94 38.26 -11.07
C THR A 272 3.20 39.64 -11.69
N ASN A 273 4.48 39.94 -11.92
CA ASN A 273 4.93 41.18 -12.53
C ASN A 273 5.63 40.87 -13.85
N TYR A 274 5.09 41.41 -14.94
CA TYR A 274 5.62 41.25 -16.29
C TYR A 274 6.16 42.58 -16.82
N LYS A 275 7.34 42.55 -17.44
CA LYS A 275 7.96 43.72 -18.05
C LYS A 275 8.43 43.39 -19.46
N ASN A 276 7.88 44.09 -20.45
CA ASN A 276 8.31 44.05 -21.85
C ASN A 276 7.94 45.36 -22.55
N SER A 277 8.91 46.25 -22.81
CA SER A 277 8.74 47.65 -23.30
C SER A 277 7.77 48.54 -22.49
N GLU A 278 6.61 48.03 -22.13
CA GLU A 278 5.64 48.45 -21.13
C GLU A 278 5.72 47.55 -19.85
N LYS A 279 5.15 48.02 -18.74
CA LYS A 279 5.10 47.29 -17.46
C LYS A 279 3.66 46.86 -17.18
N GLN A 280 3.45 45.61 -16.81
CA GLN A 280 2.14 45.07 -16.43
C GLN A 280 2.25 44.29 -15.11
N THR A 281 1.23 44.42 -14.27
CA THR A 281 1.14 43.77 -12.95
C THR A 281 -0.18 43.02 -12.83
N LEU A 282 -0.14 41.76 -12.45
CA LEU A 282 -1.31 40.89 -12.31
C LEU A 282 -1.32 40.30 -10.89
N ASN A 283 -2.44 40.47 -10.18
CA ASN A 283 -2.64 39.90 -8.84
C ASN A 283 -3.88 39.02 -8.86
N ASN A 284 -3.71 37.73 -8.63
CA ASN A 284 -4.79 36.76 -8.60
C ASN A 284 -4.98 36.20 -7.19
N PHE A 285 -6.24 36.02 -6.80
CA PHE A 285 -6.65 35.52 -5.49
C PHE A 285 -7.65 34.39 -5.73
N SER A 286 -7.42 33.21 -5.14
CA SER A 286 -8.29 32.04 -5.28
C SER A 286 -8.36 31.20 -4.02
#